data_AF-A0A950D5L4-F1
#
_entry.id   AF-A0A950D5L4-F1
#
_cell.length_a   1.000
_cell.length_b   1.000
_cell.length_c   1.000
_cell.angle_alpha   90.00
_cell.angle_beta   90.00
_cell.angle_gamma   90.00
#
_symmetry.space_group_name_H-M   'P 1'
#
loop_
_entity.id
_entity.type
_entity.pdbx_description
1 polymer ?
#
loop_
_entity_poly.entity_id
_entity_poly.type
_entity_poly.pdbx_seq_one_letter_code
_entity_poly.pdbx_strand_id
1 'polypeptide(L)'
;MIALLRPVLAIAALSVFAAPSVVASDTTPPSAPSAPASNVQLVGQNPLFNRGMNAALAIYKNWVYIGNRTDSSSTCVGATGEPSGDSCPHPHPGILIVDVKNPSHPDIVGEIGPPYAGNLGITTRELRVWPDKKLLIVMNFRCSAVIHACKAGTDEQFPFDISFFDLRNPLQPKFLSRYVPTSAAGRKVKPHEMFLWTDVNDKNRALLYLSTPTIQKDPSIPNLIVVDISKVAQGGAVVEVAEGNWNNLYRGTDRADYPFVNQQKGVCGPYDCNLFVHSMGISADGLRAYLAMEAGQMLVLSTSDVQKATTPDHVISLNTGLITSPPDRPVWGQTPADANAVPDNCKKACANGHSAVKVPSRPLVLTTDEVYGTYTDPKFGCPWGWERLIDISDEGHPKILSQFAVAQDAQTFCGSASDDASTEQYTSYSVHNPTVLPNLAIMTWHSAGVQIVDISDAAHQVRGGSFSPTPLERVATEDPALTRGPSKVAMWSYPIIKDGLIYVVDVRNGLYILRYTGKHADDLGYIKFLEGNSNLGDADRLDGVYPPPK
;
A
#
# COMPACT_ATOMS: atom_id res chain seq x y z
N MET A 1 1.96 34.91 -78.54
CA MET A 1 1.02 34.99 -77.40
C MET A 1 1.73 34.49 -76.15
N ILE A 2 1.21 34.85 -74.96
CA ILE A 2 1.86 34.73 -73.63
C ILE A 2 2.93 35.80 -73.41
N ALA A 3 2.71 36.64 -72.39
CA ALA A 3 3.53 37.78 -72.00
C ALA A 3 3.84 37.73 -70.48
N LEU A 4 4.89 38.42 -70.06
CA LEU A 4 5.30 38.53 -68.65
C LEU A 4 4.54 39.64 -67.88
N LEU A 5 4.77 39.66 -66.55
CA LEU A 5 4.78 40.80 -65.60
C LEU A 5 3.52 41.11 -64.73
N ARG A 6 3.67 40.81 -63.42
CA ARG A 6 3.40 41.67 -62.22
C ARG A 6 1.96 42.22 -62.01
N PRO A 7 1.61 42.91 -60.89
CA PRO A 7 2.34 43.27 -59.66
C PRO A 7 2.13 42.21 -58.53
N VAL A 8 2.20 42.40 -57.20
CA VAL A 8 2.31 43.55 -56.25
C VAL A 8 3.31 43.18 -55.12
N LEU A 9 3.71 44.14 -54.28
CA LEU A 9 4.55 43.98 -53.08
C LEU A 9 3.85 44.63 -51.87
N ALA A 10 3.86 44.00 -50.69
CA ALA A 10 3.44 44.61 -49.42
C ALA A 10 4.56 44.48 -48.39
N ILE A 11 4.91 45.59 -47.74
CA ILE A 11 6.04 45.69 -46.82
C ILE A 11 5.55 45.61 -45.38
N ALA A 12 6.12 44.70 -44.59
CA ALA A 12 6.04 44.70 -43.13
C ALA A 12 7.46 44.58 -42.58
N ALA A 13 7.89 45.53 -41.75
CA ALA A 13 9.26 45.59 -41.25
C ALA A 13 9.45 44.65 -40.04
N LEU A 14 10.52 43.83 -40.06
CA LEU A 14 10.97 43.11 -38.88
C LEU A 14 11.75 44.07 -37.97
N SER A 15 11.32 44.19 -36.71
CA SER A 15 12.10 44.81 -35.64
C SER A 15 12.84 43.73 -34.87
N VAL A 16 14.17 43.65 -35.02
CA VAL A 16 15.01 42.72 -34.27
C VAL A 16 15.28 43.30 -32.89
N PHE A 17 14.63 42.75 -31.85
CA PHE A 17 15.06 42.94 -30.47
C PHE A 17 16.00 41.81 -30.07
N ALA A 18 17.25 42.16 -29.75
CA ALA A 18 18.20 41.23 -29.15
C ALA A 18 17.76 40.92 -27.71
N ALA A 19 17.36 39.68 -27.45
CA ALA A 19 17.13 39.21 -26.08
C ALA A 19 18.49 39.00 -25.38
N PRO A 20 18.66 39.38 -24.10
CA PRO A 20 19.89 39.14 -23.37
C PRO A 20 20.07 37.63 -23.14
N SER A 21 21.32 37.16 -23.25
CA SER A 21 21.69 35.78 -22.95
C SER A 21 21.56 35.52 -21.45
N VAL A 22 20.41 34.99 -21.03
CA VAL A 22 20.24 34.46 -19.67
C VAL A 22 21.01 33.14 -19.60
N VAL A 23 22.11 33.14 -18.85
CA VAL A 23 22.77 31.90 -18.42
C VAL A 23 21.77 31.14 -17.57
N ALA A 24 21.35 29.95 -18.01
CA ALA A 24 20.48 29.10 -17.23
C ALA A 24 21.23 28.66 -15.97
N SER A 25 20.82 29.19 -14.82
CA SER A 25 21.27 28.69 -13.52
C SER A 25 20.51 27.40 -13.20
N ASP A 26 21.24 26.32 -12.93
CA ASP A 26 20.68 25.11 -12.31
C ASP A 26 20.21 25.42 -10.89
N THR A 27 19.01 26.01 -10.79
CA THR A 27 18.29 26.20 -9.53
C THR A 27 17.09 25.28 -9.53
N THR A 28 17.33 24.01 -9.20
CA THR A 28 16.30 23.16 -8.60
C THR A 28 15.65 23.93 -7.45
N PRO A 29 14.30 24.03 -7.40
CA PRO A 29 13.64 24.55 -6.22
C PRO A 29 14.10 23.75 -4.99
N PRO A 30 14.42 24.40 -3.85
CA PRO A 30 14.70 23.66 -2.63
C PRO A 30 13.46 22.82 -2.29
N SER A 31 13.66 21.53 -2.03
CA SER A 31 12.62 20.66 -1.47
C SER A 31 11.98 21.36 -0.28
N ALA A 32 10.65 21.36 -0.21
CA ALA A 32 9.92 21.93 0.93
C ALA A 32 10.55 21.38 2.24
N PRO A 33 10.93 22.24 3.21
CA PRO A 33 11.69 21.79 4.36
C PRO A 33 10.88 20.77 5.15
N SER A 34 11.46 19.59 5.36
CA SER A 34 10.89 18.54 6.20
C SER A 34 10.56 19.14 7.57
N ALA A 35 9.30 19.09 7.98
CA ALA A 35 8.91 19.51 9.31
C ALA A 35 9.76 18.76 10.34
N PRO A 36 10.34 19.43 11.35
CA PRO A 36 11.23 18.79 12.30
C PRO A 36 10.49 17.64 13.01
N ALA A 37 11.19 16.53 13.21
CA ALA A 37 10.62 15.36 13.87
C ALA A 37 10.06 15.75 15.25
N SER A 38 8.82 15.34 15.53
CA SER A 38 8.12 15.64 16.78
C SER A 38 7.89 14.34 17.53
N ASN A 39 8.38 14.27 18.78
CA ASN A 39 8.28 13.08 19.64
C ASN A 39 8.79 11.76 19.01
N VAL A 40 9.64 11.84 17.97
CA VAL A 40 10.25 10.69 17.31
C VAL A 40 11.74 10.93 17.14
N GLN A 41 12.55 9.94 17.48
CA GLN A 41 14.00 9.94 17.33
C GLN A 41 14.41 8.92 16.26
N LEU A 42 15.31 9.33 15.37
CA LEU A 42 16.00 8.40 14.47
C LEU A 42 17.00 7.58 15.30
N VAL A 43 16.91 6.25 15.22
CA VAL A 43 17.85 5.32 15.86
C VAL A 43 18.91 4.87 14.86
N GLY A 44 18.49 4.51 13.65
CA GLY A 44 19.38 4.11 12.56
C GLY A 44 18.67 4.15 11.21
N GLN A 45 19.45 4.15 10.13
CA GLN A 45 18.95 4.16 8.76
C GLN A 45 19.92 3.45 7.83
N ASN A 46 19.41 2.87 6.73
CA ASN A 46 20.23 2.41 5.63
C ASN A 46 19.59 2.84 4.30
N PRO A 47 20.32 3.52 3.39
CA PRO A 47 19.75 4.04 2.14
C PRO A 47 19.58 2.96 1.05
N LEU A 48 19.87 1.70 1.33
CA LEU A 48 19.63 0.55 0.44
C LEU A 48 20.30 0.71 -0.93
N PHE A 49 21.62 0.94 -0.90
CA PHE A 49 22.47 1.27 -2.05
C PHE A 49 22.05 2.52 -2.84
N ASN A 50 21.21 3.39 -2.26
CA ASN A 50 20.54 4.50 -2.96
C ASN A 50 19.72 4.01 -4.16
N ARG A 51 19.22 2.76 -4.17
CA ARG A 51 18.57 2.18 -5.36
C ARG A 51 17.24 2.87 -5.70
N GLY A 52 16.53 3.37 -4.70
CA GLY A 52 15.13 3.84 -4.84
C GLY A 52 14.17 2.64 -4.99
N MET A 53 12.91 2.88 -5.35
CA MET A 53 11.93 1.80 -5.62
C MET A 53 11.87 0.66 -4.57
N ASN A 54 12.06 0.95 -3.28
CA ASN A 54 11.90 -0.04 -2.22
C ASN A 54 10.41 -0.35 -1.99
N ALA A 55 10.10 -1.61 -1.64
CA ALA A 55 8.73 -2.06 -1.34
C ALA A 55 8.61 -2.53 0.12
N ALA A 56 7.72 -3.49 0.41
CA ALA A 56 7.45 -3.95 1.77
C ALA A 56 8.70 -4.53 2.43
N LEU A 57 8.70 -4.51 3.77
CA LEU A 57 9.67 -5.23 4.59
C LEU A 57 9.00 -6.36 5.37
N ALA A 58 9.78 -7.37 5.72
CA ALA A 58 9.42 -8.38 6.71
C ALA A 58 10.64 -8.70 7.58
N ILE A 59 10.44 -9.07 8.86
CA ILE A 59 11.55 -9.27 9.80
C ILE A 59 11.56 -10.71 10.32
N TYR A 60 12.74 -11.36 10.28
CA TYR A 60 13.00 -12.62 10.98
C TYR A 60 14.22 -12.46 11.90
N LYS A 61 13.99 -12.49 13.21
CA LYS A 61 15.04 -12.24 14.23
C LYS A 61 15.71 -10.89 14.00
N ASN A 62 17.00 -10.87 13.65
CA ASN A 62 17.79 -9.68 13.34
C ASN A 62 17.91 -9.40 11.83
N TRP A 63 17.15 -10.09 10.97
CA TRP A 63 17.23 -9.93 9.52
C TRP A 63 15.96 -9.27 9.00
N VAL A 64 16.10 -8.16 8.28
CA VAL A 64 15.01 -7.51 7.55
C VAL A 64 15.15 -7.85 6.07
N TYR A 65 14.10 -8.38 5.47
CA TYR A 65 13.98 -8.60 4.03
C TYR A 65 13.21 -7.44 3.44
N ILE A 66 13.73 -6.78 2.40
CA ILE A 66 13.11 -5.59 1.80
C ILE A 66 12.91 -5.81 0.30
N GLY A 67 11.64 -5.84 -0.10
CA GLY A 67 11.21 -6.03 -1.49
C GLY A 67 11.59 -4.87 -2.42
N ASN A 68 11.29 -5.04 -3.70
CA ASN A 68 11.51 -4.05 -4.74
C ASN A 68 10.21 -3.76 -5.50
N ARG A 69 9.90 -2.47 -5.64
CA ARG A 69 8.68 -1.87 -6.23
C ARG A 69 8.75 -1.85 -7.76
N THR A 70 9.95 -1.83 -8.33
CA THR A 70 10.22 -1.90 -9.78
C THR A 70 10.73 -3.30 -10.19
N ASP A 71 11.35 -3.40 -11.36
CA ASP A 71 11.94 -4.61 -11.93
C ASP A 71 13.45 -4.46 -12.21
N SER A 72 14.04 -5.44 -12.90
CA SER A 72 15.42 -5.38 -13.37
C SER A 72 15.57 -4.77 -14.78
N SER A 73 14.65 -3.92 -15.23
CA SER A 73 14.79 -3.24 -16.52
C SER A 73 15.88 -2.16 -16.48
N SER A 74 16.19 -1.58 -17.64
CA SER A 74 17.10 -0.43 -17.75
C SER A 74 16.36 0.89 -17.87
N THR A 75 15.07 0.89 -17.51
CA THR A 75 14.21 2.09 -17.46
C THR A 75 14.53 2.86 -16.18
N CYS A 76 15.15 4.02 -16.31
CA CYS A 76 15.36 4.91 -15.15
C CYS A 76 14.51 6.17 -15.27
N VAL A 77 14.11 6.66 -14.10
CA VAL A 77 13.50 7.97 -13.91
C VAL A 77 14.46 8.81 -13.11
N GLY A 78 15.01 9.85 -13.75
CA GLY A 78 15.88 10.82 -13.09
C GLY A 78 15.09 11.82 -12.25
N ALA A 79 15.78 12.51 -11.33
CA ALA A 79 15.20 13.42 -10.34
C ALA A 79 14.28 14.53 -10.89
N THR A 80 14.42 14.88 -12.18
CA THR A 80 13.67 15.93 -12.90
C THR A 80 13.13 15.47 -14.27
N GLY A 81 13.26 14.18 -14.60
CA GLY A 81 13.06 13.68 -15.97
C GLY A 81 11.74 12.93 -16.19
N GLU A 82 11.30 12.85 -17.44
CA GLU A 82 10.48 11.72 -17.93
C GLU A 82 11.30 10.41 -17.87
N PRO A 83 10.66 9.23 -17.88
CA PRO A 83 11.37 7.96 -17.97
C PRO A 83 12.30 7.91 -19.19
N SER A 84 13.61 7.95 -18.93
CA SER A 84 14.60 7.73 -19.98
C SER A 84 14.57 6.25 -20.35
N GLY A 85 14.46 5.94 -21.65
CA GLY A 85 14.41 4.57 -22.15
C GLY A 85 15.64 3.74 -21.77
N ASP A 86 15.55 2.42 -21.98
CA ASP A 86 16.52 1.38 -21.57
C ASP A 86 18.02 1.81 -21.67
N SER A 87 18.55 2.42 -20.60
CA SER A 87 19.91 3.00 -20.57
C SER A 87 20.57 3.05 -19.19
N CYS A 88 19.82 2.74 -18.12
CA CYS A 88 20.29 2.78 -16.74
C CYS A 88 19.71 1.56 -16.00
N PRO A 89 20.49 0.49 -15.75
CA PRO A 89 20.01 -0.69 -15.04
C PRO A 89 19.67 -0.35 -13.58
N HIS A 90 18.49 -0.77 -13.10
CA HIS A 90 18.14 -0.61 -11.69
C HIS A 90 19.09 -1.45 -10.80
N PRO A 91 19.83 -0.85 -9.85
CA PRO A 91 20.81 -1.57 -9.05
C PRO A 91 20.15 -2.35 -7.92
N HIS A 92 20.63 -3.58 -7.67
CA HIS A 92 20.09 -4.48 -6.64
C HIS A 92 18.56 -4.66 -6.72
N PRO A 93 18.02 -5.15 -7.86
CA PRO A 93 16.58 -5.28 -8.08
C PRO A 93 15.93 -6.41 -7.26
N GLY A 94 16.71 -7.21 -6.54
CA GLY A 94 16.24 -8.31 -5.70
C GLY A 94 15.66 -7.87 -4.35
N ILE A 95 15.44 -8.86 -3.49
CA ILE A 95 15.04 -8.64 -2.09
C ILE A 95 16.31 -8.47 -1.27
N LEU A 96 16.54 -7.27 -0.74
CA LEU A 96 17.71 -7.01 0.11
C LEU A 96 17.54 -7.66 1.48
N ILE A 97 18.63 -8.17 2.03
CA ILE A 97 18.74 -8.71 3.38
C ILE A 97 19.60 -7.75 4.21
N VAL A 98 19.05 -7.21 5.28
CA VAL A 98 19.70 -6.23 6.17
C VAL A 98 19.84 -6.82 7.58
N ASP A 99 21.05 -6.79 8.15
CA ASP A 99 21.27 -7.06 9.57
C ASP A 99 20.84 -5.83 10.39
N VAL A 100 19.95 -6.04 11.35
CA VAL A 100 19.51 -5.04 12.33
C VAL A 100 19.81 -5.47 13.76
N LYS A 101 20.75 -6.40 13.96
CA LYS A 101 21.26 -6.81 15.28
C LYS A 101 21.76 -5.61 16.08
N ASN A 102 22.35 -4.63 15.41
CA ASN A 102 22.56 -3.30 15.96
C ASN A 102 21.64 -2.30 15.24
N PRO A 103 20.50 -1.91 15.81
CA PRO A 103 19.53 -1.06 15.13
C PRO A 103 20.01 0.37 14.85
N SER A 104 21.14 0.82 15.42
CA SER A 104 21.75 2.11 15.05
C SER A 104 22.69 2.03 13.86
N HIS A 105 23.10 0.82 13.46
CA HIS A 105 23.94 0.55 12.30
C HIS A 105 23.36 -0.64 11.51
N PRO A 106 22.22 -0.44 10.84
CA PRO A 106 21.64 -1.46 9.97
C PRO A 106 22.48 -1.63 8.71
N ASP A 107 22.96 -2.84 8.43
CA ASP A 107 23.92 -3.13 7.36
C ASP A 107 23.36 -4.15 6.34
N ILE A 108 23.55 -3.89 5.04
CA ILE A 108 23.12 -4.82 3.99
C ILE A 108 24.12 -5.98 3.91
N VAL A 109 23.62 -7.21 4.00
CA VAL A 109 24.43 -8.43 4.12
C VAL A 109 24.18 -9.46 3.01
N GLY A 110 23.15 -9.27 2.19
CA GLY A 110 22.81 -10.18 1.11
C GLY A 110 21.64 -9.69 0.27
N GLU A 111 21.34 -10.45 -0.78
CA GLU A 111 20.24 -10.19 -1.71
C GLU A 111 19.69 -11.53 -2.23
N ILE A 112 18.37 -11.70 -2.22
CA ILE A 112 17.72 -12.76 -3.00
C ILE A 112 17.56 -12.19 -4.42
N GLY A 113 18.25 -12.78 -5.39
CA GLY A 113 18.22 -12.36 -6.80
C GLY A 113 17.54 -13.39 -7.73
N PRO A 114 17.80 -13.29 -9.05
CA PRO A 114 17.24 -14.21 -10.04
C PRO A 114 17.59 -15.67 -9.77
N PRO A 115 16.70 -16.63 -10.08
CA PRO A 115 15.42 -16.45 -10.78
C PRO A 115 14.25 -16.07 -9.85
N TYR A 116 14.50 -15.77 -8.58
CA TYR A 116 13.45 -15.69 -7.56
C TYR A 116 12.97 -14.26 -7.24
N ALA A 117 13.81 -13.26 -7.51
CA ALA A 117 13.52 -11.84 -7.31
C ALA A 117 14.43 -11.01 -8.24
N GLY A 118 14.11 -9.73 -8.46
CA GLY A 118 14.84 -8.90 -9.41
C GLY A 118 14.76 -9.41 -10.84
N ASN A 119 13.58 -9.88 -11.24
CA ASN A 119 13.28 -10.33 -12.60
C ASN A 119 12.66 -9.19 -13.41
N LEU A 120 12.81 -9.22 -14.74
CA LEU A 120 12.20 -8.24 -15.64
C LEU A 120 10.66 -8.28 -15.54
N GLY A 121 10.03 -7.11 -15.50
CA GLY A 121 8.59 -6.91 -15.38
C GLY A 121 7.97 -7.25 -14.01
N ILE A 122 8.71 -7.78 -13.04
CA ILE A 122 8.18 -8.34 -11.79
C ILE A 122 8.65 -7.54 -10.57
N THR A 123 7.69 -7.10 -9.75
CA THR A 123 7.93 -6.53 -8.41
C THR A 123 7.84 -7.63 -7.35
N THR A 124 8.69 -7.53 -6.33
CA THR A 124 8.56 -8.28 -5.06
C THR A 124 7.84 -7.36 -4.08
N ARG A 125 6.52 -7.23 -4.25
CA ARG A 125 5.75 -6.12 -3.67
C ARG A 125 5.54 -6.27 -2.17
N GLU A 126 4.90 -7.37 -1.78
CA GLU A 126 4.54 -7.69 -0.40
C GLU A 126 5.38 -8.85 0.15
N LEU A 127 5.81 -8.73 1.40
CA LEU A 127 6.60 -9.74 2.11
C LEU A 127 6.02 -9.99 3.50
N ARG A 128 5.92 -11.26 3.92
CA ARG A 128 5.58 -11.67 5.30
C ARG A 128 6.55 -12.76 5.77
N VAL A 129 6.68 -12.93 7.08
CA VAL A 129 7.44 -14.04 7.66
C VAL A 129 6.56 -14.79 8.66
N TRP A 130 6.45 -16.12 8.54
CA TRP A 130 5.93 -16.96 9.62
C TRP A 130 7.11 -17.48 10.45
N PRO A 131 7.42 -16.87 11.62
CA PRO A 131 8.69 -17.09 12.31
C PRO A 131 8.85 -18.51 12.87
N ASP A 132 7.77 -19.11 13.37
CA ASP A 132 7.78 -20.45 13.97
C ASP A 132 8.18 -21.52 12.94
N LYS A 133 7.65 -21.41 11.71
CA LYS A 133 8.01 -22.29 10.59
C LYS A 133 9.23 -21.83 9.80
N LYS A 134 9.79 -20.65 10.13
CA LYS A 134 10.95 -20.05 9.46
C LYS A 134 10.67 -19.86 7.97
N LEU A 135 9.48 -19.37 7.64
CA LEU A 135 8.99 -19.27 6.27
C LEU A 135 8.92 -17.81 5.86
N LEU A 136 9.71 -17.40 4.86
CA LEU A 136 9.53 -16.15 4.15
C LEU A 136 8.51 -16.35 3.04
N ILE A 137 7.58 -15.41 2.92
CA ILE A 137 6.46 -15.41 1.98
C ILE A 137 6.60 -14.13 1.16
N VAL A 138 6.65 -14.25 -0.16
CA VAL A 138 6.88 -13.14 -1.09
C VAL A 138 5.77 -13.14 -2.13
N MET A 139 5.07 -12.02 -2.28
CA MET A 139 4.14 -11.80 -3.37
C MET A 139 4.88 -11.19 -4.57
N ASN A 140 4.81 -11.89 -5.70
CA ASN A 140 5.35 -11.47 -6.98
C ASN A 140 4.21 -11.18 -7.94
N PHE A 141 4.26 -10.06 -8.65
CA PHE A 141 3.37 -9.79 -9.78
C PHE A 141 3.96 -8.78 -10.77
N ARG A 142 3.32 -8.64 -11.94
CA ARG A 142 3.72 -7.65 -12.95
C ARG A 142 3.58 -6.22 -12.41
N CYS A 143 4.69 -5.49 -12.32
CA CYS A 143 4.64 -4.06 -11.99
C CYS A 143 4.27 -3.19 -13.19
N SER A 144 3.69 -2.03 -12.89
CA SER A 144 3.28 -1.05 -13.89
C SER A 144 4.48 -0.38 -14.58
N ALA A 145 4.45 -0.38 -15.91
CA ALA A 145 5.39 0.38 -16.73
C ALA A 145 5.21 1.91 -16.63
N VAL A 146 4.05 2.38 -16.16
CA VAL A 146 3.76 3.80 -15.98
C VAL A 146 4.19 4.25 -14.59
N ILE A 147 3.58 3.69 -13.54
CA ILE A 147 3.74 4.20 -12.17
C ILE A 147 4.91 3.58 -11.40
N HIS A 148 5.58 2.55 -11.93
CA HIS A 148 6.75 1.92 -11.30
C HIS A 148 7.95 1.74 -12.24
N ALA A 149 7.96 2.39 -13.41
CA ALA A 149 9.03 2.34 -14.42
C ALA A 149 9.40 0.93 -14.93
N CYS A 150 8.52 -0.07 -14.79
CA CYS A 150 8.83 -1.44 -15.21
C CYS A 150 8.76 -1.66 -16.72
N LYS A 151 9.27 -2.81 -17.19
CA LYS A 151 9.08 -3.25 -18.57
C LYS A 151 7.59 -3.48 -18.86
N ALA A 152 7.09 -2.86 -19.94
CA ALA A 152 5.75 -3.12 -20.43
C ALA A 152 5.60 -4.56 -20.93
N GLY A 153 4.51 -5.22 -20.53
CA GLY A 153 4.15 -6.59 -20.93
C GLY A 153 2.83 -7.03 -20.29
N THR A 154 2.48 -8.31 -20.42
CA THR A 154 1.25 -8.91 -19.89
C THR A 154 1.50 -9.84 -18.70
N ASP A 155 0.44 -10.28 -18.01
CA ASP A 155 0.55 -11.22 -16.87
C ASP A 155 0.95 -12.65 -17.35
N GLU A 156 0.92 -12.95 -18.66
CA GLU A 156 1.50 -14.17 -19.25
C GLU A 156 3.02 -14.08 -19.45
N GLN A 157 3.52 -12.88 -19.78
CA GLN A 157 4.96 -12.61 -19.94
C GLN A 157 5.63 -12.43 -18.57
N PHE A 158 4.92 -11.80 -17.65
CA PHE A 158 5.37 -11.48 -16.29
C PHE A 158 4.37 -12.07 -15.29
N PRO A 159 4.44 -13.39 -15.02
CA PRO A 159 3.48 -14.11 -14.19
C PRO A 159 3.56 -13.72 -12.71
N PHE A 160 2.41 -13.78 -12.04
CA PHE A 160 2.28 -13.57 -10.61
C PHE A 160 2.30 -14.89 -9.81
N ASP A 161 2.89 -14.87 -8.62
CA ASP A 161 2.88 -15.97 -7.66
C ASP A 161 3.08 -15.50 -6.22
N ILE A 162 2.78 -16.37 -5.27
CA ILE A 162 3.32 -16.33 -3.90
C ILE A 162 4.47 -17.32 -3.83
N SER A 163 5.70 -16.83 -3.64
CA SER A 163 6.91 -17.65 -3.50
C SER A 163 7.30 -17.82 -2.04
N PHE A 164 7.77 -19.03 -1.70
CA PHE A 164 8.06 -19.44 -0.33
C PHE A 164 9.53 -19.84 -0.15
N PHE A 165 10.17 -19.34 0.91
CA PHE A 165 11.57 -19.62 1.21
C PHE A 165 11.78 -20.02 2.67
N ASP A 166 12.73 -20.91 2.89
CA ASP A 166 13.15 -21.43 4.18
C ASP A 166 14.27 -20.58 4.81
N LEU A 167 14.02 -20.10 6.02
CA LEU A 167 14.89 -19.23 6.82
C LEU A 167 15.68 -19.98 7.91
N ARG A 168 15.90 -21.31 7.76
CA ARG A 168 16.89 -22.04 8.58
C ARG A 168 18.29 -21.46 8.42
N ASN A 169 18.63 -20.94 7.22
CA ASN A 169 19.75 -20.03 7.00
C ASN A 169 19.22 -18.68 6.51
N PRO A 170 18.98 -17.69 7.40
CA PRO A 170 18.40 -16.39 7.03
C PRO A 170 19.20 -15.60 5.99
N LEU A 171 20.52 -15.80 5.93
CA LEU A 171 21.39 -15.14 4.95
C LEU A 171 21.36 -15.79 3.56
N GLN A 172 20.82 -17.01 3.45
CA GLN A 172 20.64 -17.72 2.19
C GLN A 172 19.26 -18.40 2.18
N PRO A 173 18.16 -17.62 2.10
CA PRO A 173 16.80 -18.17 2.07
C PRO A 173 16.63 -19.19 0.95
N LYS A 174 16.32 -20.44 1.30
CA LYS A 174 16.21 -21.51 0.30
C LYS A 174 14.79 -21.56 -0.25
N PHE A 175 14.61 -21.34 -1.55
CA PHE A 175 13.32 -21.53 -2.22
C PHE A 175 12.75 -22.93 -1.97
N LEU A 176 11.46 -22.99 -1.63
CA LEU A 176 10.71 -24.22 -1.38
C LEU A 176 9.73 -24.50 -2.51
N SER A 177 8.82 -23.57 -2.76
CA SER A 177 7.72 -23.70 -3.70
C SER A 177 7.19 -22.33 -4.11
N ARG A 178 6.32 -22.30 -5.13
CA ARG A 178 5.51 -21.14 -5.49
C ARG A 178 4.06 -21.58 -5.68
N TYR A 179 3.14 -20.65 -5.48
CA TYR A 179 1.70 -20.85 -5.62
C TYR A 179 1.12 -19.73 -6.49
N VAL A 180 0.24 -20.05 -7.44
CA VAL A 180 -0.47 -19.05 -8.25
C VAL A 180 -1.91 -18.99 -7.74
N PRO A 181 -2.38 -17.88 -7.16
CA PRO A 181 -3.75 -17.80 -6.64
C PRO A 181 -4.76 -18.13 -7.74
N THR A 182 -5.62 -19.09 -7.43
CA THR A 182 -6.54 -19.70 -8.39
C THR A 182 -7.91 -19.83 -7.71
N SER A 183 -8.97 -19.38 -8.37
CA SER A 183 -10.33 -19.50 -7.83
C SER A 183 -10.84 -20.93 -7.89
N ALA A 184 -11.93 -21.23 -7.17
CA ALA A 184 -12.60 -22.54 -7.21
C ALA A 184 -13.03 -22.95 -8.63
N ALA A 185 -13.25 -21.99 -9.53
CA ALA A 185 -13.52 -22.18 -10.94
C ALA A 185 -12.26 -22.47 -11.81
N GLY A 186 -11.08 -22.64 -11.21
CA GLY A 186 -9.82 -22.90 -11.91
C GLY A 186 -9.21 -21.69 -12.60
N ARG A 187 -9.69 -20.47 -12.32
CA ARG A 187 -9.20 -19.23 -12.92
C ARG A 187 -8.05 -18.66 -12.10
N LYS A 188 -6.90 -18.40 -12.72
CA LYS A 188 -5.81 -17.64 -12.09
C LYS A 188 -6.29 -16.21 -11.78
N VAL A 189 -6.07 -15.75 -10.56
CA VAL A 189 -6.48 -14.41 -10.09
C VAL A 189 -5.25 -13.71 -9.51
N LYS A 190 -4.99 -12.48 -9.94
CA LYS A 190 -3.81 -11.74 -9.49
C LYS A 190 -4.03 -11.18 -8.08
N PRO A 191 -3.15 -11.48 -7.11
CA PRO A 191 -3.21 -10.89 -5.79
C PRO A 191 -2.67 -9.44 -5.80
N HIS A 192 -3.00 -8.64 -4.80
CA HIS A 192 -2.52 -7.27 -4.65
C HIS A 192 -1.95 -6.98 -3.26
N GLU A 193 -2.71 -7.28 -2.21
CA GLU A 193 -2.29 -7.21 -0.80
C GLU A 193 -2.46 -8.57 -0.10
N MET A 194 -1.74 -8.77 1.01
CA MET A 194 -1.88 -10.00 1.83
C MET A 194 -1.87 -9.77 3.34
N PHE A 195 -2.70 -10.53 4.05
CA PHE A 195 -2.65 -10.67 5.51
C PHE A 195 -2.24 -12.10 5.89
N LEU A 196 -1.25 -12.23 6.78
CA LEU A 196 -0.83 -13.53 7.33
C LEU A 196 -1.55 -13.79 8.66
N TRP A 197 -2.48 -14.74 8.68
CA TRP A 197 -3.15 -15.17 9.91
C TRP A 197 -2.57 -16.51 10.40
N THR A 198 -2.14 -16.57 11.65
CA THR A 198 -1.72 -17.80 12.33
C THR A 198 -2.75 -18.20 13.37
N ASP A 199 -3.12 -19.48 13.42
CA ASP A 199 -4.14 -19.95 14.35
C ASP A 199 -3.62 -19.97 15.79
N VAL A 200 -4.23 -19.16 16.64
CA VAL A 200 -3.91 -19.08 18.08
C VAL A 200 -4.08 -20.43 18.79
N ASN A 201 -4.95 -21.29 18.29
CA ASN A 201 -5.21 -22.62 18.87
C ASN A 201 -4.35 -23.73 18.24
N ASP A 202 -3.77 -23.51 17.05
CA ASP A 202 -2.82 -24.44 16.41
C ASP A 202 -1.64 -23.70 15.76
N LYS A 203 -0.50 -23.71 16.45
CA LYS A 203 0.78 -23.16 15.96
C LYS A 203 1.33 -23.86 14.70
N ASN A 204 0.66 -24.88 14.18
CA ASN A 204 0.96 -25.51 12.91
C ASN A 204 0.10 -25.03 11.76
N ARG A 205 -0.89 -24.17 12.03
CA ARG A 205 -1.83 -23.65 11.04
C ARG A 205 -1.59 -22.17 10.75
N ALA A 206 -1.51 -21.86 9.46
CA ALA A 206 -1.48 -20.48 8.99
C ALA A 206 -2.20 -20.35 7.64
N LEU A 207 -2.90 -19.23 7.49
CA LEU A 207 -3.63 -18.85 6.30
C LEU A 207 -3.06 -17.55 5.73
N LEU A 208 -3.09 -17.43 4.41
CA LEU A 208 -2.95 -16.14 3.73
C LEU A 208 -4.32 -15.69 3.22
N TYR A 209 -4.73 -14.50 3.63
CA TYR A 209 -5.83 -13.78 3.00
C TYR A 209 -5.22 -12.87 1.93
N LEU A 210 -5.70 -12.98 0.70
CA LEU A 210 -5.16 -12.28 -0.48
C LEU A 210 -6.28 -11.43 -1.08
N SER A 211 -6.09 -10.11 -1.20
CA SER A 211 -7.01 -9.30 -2.02
C SER A 211 -6.75 -9.58 -3.49
N THR A 212 -7.82 -9.61 -4.28
CA THR A 212 -7.78 -9.82 -5.72
C THR A 212 -8.64 -8.77 -6.45
N PRO A 213 -8.16 -7.51 -6.56
CA PRO A 213 -8.84 -6.41 -7.24
C PRO A 213 -9.46 -6.75 -8.61
N THR A 214 -10.64 -6.20 -8.89
CA THR A 214 -11.85 -7.01 -8.74
C THR A 214 -13.14 -6.26 -9.09
N ILE A 215 -13.18 -5.41 -10.13
CA ILE A 215 -14.42 -4.68 -10.52
C ILE A 215 -15.57 -5.57 -11.02
N GLN A 216 -15.36 -6.88 -11.18
CA GLN A 216 -16.40 -7.79 -11.67
C GLN A 216 -17.53 -7.96 -10.65
N LYS A 217 -18.78 -7.98 -11.13
CA LYS A 217 -19.97 -8.31 -10.30
C LYS A 217 -20.27 -9.80 -10.23
N ASP A 218 -19.60 -10.62 -11.02
CA ASP A 218 -19.79 -12.07 -11.01
C ASP A 218 -19.21 -12.65 -9.71
N PRO A 219 -20.04 -13.27 -8.83
CA PRO A 219 -19.60 -13.80 -7.55
C PRO A 219 -18.66 -15.02 -7.65
N SER A 220 -18.42 -15.55 -8.86
CA SER A 220 -17.42 -16.60 -9.15
C SER A 220 -16.03 -16.04 -9.53
N ILE A 221 -15.89 -14.72 -9.66
CA ILE A 221 -14.61 -14.04 -9.88
C ILE A 221 -14.25 -13.33 -8.56
N PRO A 222 -13.37 -13.90 -7.71
CA PRO A 222 -13.20 -13.42 -6.35
C PRO A 222 -12.51 -12.05 -6.26
N ASN A 223 -12.92 -11.29 -5.25
CA ASN A 223 -12.26 -10.09 -4.71
C ASN A 223 -11.33 -10.41 -3.53
N LEU A 224 -11.53 -11.57 -2.89
CA LEU A 224 -10.71 -12.09 -1.81
C LEU A 224 -10.54 -13.60 -2.01
N ILE A 225 -9.32 -14.11 -1.85
CA ILE A 225 -9.01 -15.54 -1.77
C ILE A 225 -8.32 -15.81 -0.44
N VAL A 226 -8.63 -16.94 0.20
CA VAL A 226 -7.96 -17.44 1.41
C VAL A 226 -7.34 -18.79 1.13
N VAL A 227 -6.07 -18.96 1.48
CA VAL A 227 -5.31 -20.20 1.27
C VAL A 227 -4.60 -20.67 2.54
N ASP A 228 -4.55 -21.99 2.74
CA ASP A 228 -3.77 -22.64 3.80
C ASP A 228 -2.32 -22.86 3.33
N ILE A 229 -1.37 -22.40 4.14
CA ILE A 229 0.07 -22.55 3.90
C ILE A 229 0.76 -23.45 4.94
N SER A 230 -0.02 -24.10 5.81
CA SER A 230 0.40 -24.85 7.00
C SER A 230 1.43 -25.94 6.70
N LYS A 231 1.32 -26.56 5.51
CA LYS A 231 2.18 -27.66 5.06
C LYS A 231 3.40 -27.22 4.25
N VAL A 232 3.47 -25.96 3.82
CA VAL A 232 4.49 -25.47 2.86
C VAL A 232 5.91 -25.60 3.40
N ALA A 233 6.14 -25.25 4.67
CA ALA A 233 7.45 -25.38 5.32
C ALA A 233 7.94 -26.84 5.44
N GLN A 234 7.07 -27.82 5.20
CA GLN A 234 7.37 -29.25 5.19
C GLN A 234 7.41 -29.83 3.76
N GLY A 235 7.31 -28.98 2.72
CA GLY A 235 7.26 -29.38 1.31
C GLY A 235 5.87 -29.76 0.80
N GLY A 236 4.81 -29.52 1.58
CA GLY A 236 3.43 -29.69 1.12
C GLY A 236 2.94 -28.54 0.23
N ALA A 237 1.80 -28.77 -0.43
CA ALA A 237 1.13 -27.77 -1.24
C ALA A 237 0.45 -26.67 -0.39
N VAL A 238 0.25 -25.51 -1.01
CA VAL A 238 -0.78 -24.55 -0.62
C VAL A 238 -2.15 -25.11 -1.01
N VAL A 239 -3.19 -24.83 -0.23
CA VAL A 239 -4.56 -25.31 -0.48
C VAL A 239 -5.54 -24.14 -0.43
N GLU A 240 -6.39 -24.01 -1.44
CA GLU A 240 -7.51 -23.06 -1.45
C GLU A 240 -8.52 -23.40 -0.33
N VAL A 241 -8.80 -22.44 0.55
CA VAL A 241 -9.72 -22.60 1.69
C VAL A 241 -11.05 -21.90 1.42
N ALA A 242 -11.00 -20.67 0.94
CA ALA A 242 -12.20 -19.86 0.74
C ALA A 242 -12.02 -18.78 -0.33
N GLU A 243 -13.12 -18.30 -0.88
CA GLU A 243 -13.13 -17.17 -1.82
C GLU A 243 -14.41 -16.33 -1.68
N GLY A 244 -14.35 -15.05 -2.03
CA GLY A 244 -15.48 -14.13 -1.91
C GLY A 244 -15.48 -12.97 -2.90
N ASN A 245 -16.67 -12.59 -3.39
CA ASN A 245 -16.96 -11.35 -4.09
C ASN A 245 -18.38 -10.88 -3.74
N TRP A 246 -18.51 -9.60 -3.41
CA TRP A 246 -19.74 -8.97 -2.90
C TRP A 246 -20.24 -7.80 -3.77
N ASN A 247 -19.60 -7.56 -4.92
CA ASN A 247 -19.89 -6.41 -5.77
C ASN A 247 -21.33 -6.40 -6.31
N ASN A 248 -21.91 -7.58 -6.56
CA ASN A 248 -23.31 -7.74 -6.95
C ASN A 248 -24.32 -7.24 -5.90
N LEU A 249 -23.90 -7.05 -4.65
CA LEU A 249 -24.76 -6.55 -3.57
C LEU A 249 -24.90 -5.02 -3.60
N TYR A 250 -24.10 -4.33 -4.42
CA TYR A 250 -24.10 -2.88 -4.55
C TYR A 250 -25.09 -2.41 -5.63
N ARG A 251 -25.92 -1.43 -5.28
CA ARG A 251 -26.92 -0.82 -6.19
C ARG A 251 -26.24 -0.18 -7.41
N GLY A 252 -26.79 -0.38 -8.60
CA GLY A 252 -26.21 0.15 -9.84
C GLY A 252 -25.16 -0.77 -10.47
N THR A 253 -24.68 -1.81 -9.77
CA THR A 253 -23.91 -2.88 -10.42
C THR A 253 -24.81 -3.81 -11.24
N ASP A 254 -26.10 -3.89 -10.90
CA ASP A 254 -27.14 -4.63 -11.61
C ASP A 254 -27.29 -4.20 -13.09
N ARG A 255 -27.00 -2.93 -13.39
CA ARG A 255 -27.04 -2.35 -14.74
C ARG A 255 -26.30 -3.19 -15.79
N ALA A 256 -26.86 -3.22 -17.00
CA ALA A 256 -26.30 -3.97 -18.12
C ALA A 256 -24.95 -3.40 -18.63
N ASP A 257 -24.67 -2.14 -18.36
CA ASP A 257 -23.46 -1.45 -18.79
C ASP A 257 -22.34 -1.45 -17.73
N TYR A 258 -22.61 -1.84 -16.47
CA TYR A 258 -21.58 -1.95 -15.43
C TYR A 258 -20.43 -2.90 -15.86
N PRO A 259 -19.14 -2.51 -15.73
CA PRO A 259 -18.62 -1.33 -15.01
C PRO A 259 -18.33 -0.08 -15.88
N PHE A 260 -18.98 0.07 -17.05
CA PHE A 260 -18.71 1.12 -18.04
C PHE A 260 -19.96 1.92 -18.44
N VAL A 261 -20.11 3.16 -17.98
CA VAL A 261 -21.24 3.99 -18.42
C VAL A 261 -20.98 4.60 -19.81
N ASN A 262 -21.39 3.87 -20.83
CA ASN A 262 -21.65 4.33 -22.20
C ASN A 262 -20.45 4.90 -23.03
N GLN A 263 -19.86 4.01 -23.84
CA GLN A 263 -19.16 4.25 -25.12
C GLN A 263 -17.98 5.26 -25.23
N GLN A 264 -17.57 5.95 -24.17
CA GLN A 264 -16.31 6.72 -24.16
C GLN A 264 -15.26 6.06 -23.25
N LYS A 265 -14.01 5.95 -23.74
CA LYS A 265 -12.87 5.55 -22.89
C LYS A 265 -12.73 6.55 -21.75
N GLY A 266 -12.72 6.06 -20.50
CA GLY A 266 -12.56 6.87 -19.29
C GLY A 266 -13.86 7.22 -18.55
N VAL A 267 -15.03 6.77 -19.02
CA VAL A 267 -16.29 6.91 -18.26
C VAL A 267 -16.59 5.60 -17.52
N CYS A 268 -16.33 5.60 -16.22
CA CYS A 268 -16.54 4.46 -15.34
C CYS A 268 -17.98 4.34 -14.86
N GLY A 269 -18.30 3.14 -14.38
CA GLY A 269 -19.52 2.77 -13.68
C GLY A 269 -19.78 3.60 -12.41
N PRO A 270 -20.90 3.33 -11.72
CA PRO A 270 -21.32 4.08 -10.53
C PRO A 270 -20.33 4.20 -9.38
N TYR A 271 -19.25 3.41 -9.36
CA TYR A 271 -18.23 3.42 -8.30
C TYR A 271 -16.86 3.90 -8.82
N ASP A 272 -16.86 4.66 -9.91
CA ASP A 272 -15.69 5.13 -10.66
C ASP A 272 -14.62 4.06 -10.96
N CYS A 273 -15.07 2.81 -11.17
CA CYS A 273 -14.25 1.60 -11.33
C CYS A 273 -13.49 1.14 -10.07
N ASN A 274 -13.77 1.66 -8.88
CA ASN A 274 -13.05 1.37 -7.63
C ASN A 274 -13.81 0.44 -6.66
N LEU A 275 -14.85 -0.26 -7.14
CA LEU A 275 -15.58 -1.23 -6.31
C LEU A 275 -14.84 -2.59 -6.27
N PHE A 276 -13.82 -2.67 -5.42
CA PHE A 276 -13.12 -3.91 -5.11
C PHE A 276 -12.43 -3.83 -3.74
N VAL A 277 -12.03 -4.99 -3.20
CA VAL A 277 -11.22 -5.07 -1.97
C VAL A 277 -9.78 -4.69 -2.33
N HIS A 278 -9.26 -3.62 -1.72
CA HIS A 278 -7.87 -3.21 -1.86
C HIS A 278 -6.98 -4.00 -0.90
N SER A 279 -7.28 -3.92 0.39
CA SER A 279 -6.59 -4.65 1.47
C SER A 279 -7.57 -5.12 2.56
N MET A 280 -7.07 -5.86 3.55
CA MET A 280 -7.87 -6.39 4.65
C MET A 280 -7.06 -6.55 5.94
N GLY A 281 -7.75 -6.43 7.07
CA GLY A 281 -7.25 -6.84 8.39
C GLY A 281 -8.08 -7.99 8.92
N ILE A 282 -7.46 -8.97 9.58
CA ILE A 282 -8.14 -10.12 10.20
C ILE A 282 -8.05 -9.98 11.73
N SER A 283 -9.14 -10.28 12.45
CA SER A 283 -9.10 -10.33 13.92
C SER A 283 -8.17 -11.46 14.40
N ALA A 284 -7.54 -11.30 15.57
CA ALA A 284 -6.62 -12.30 16.10
C ALA A 284 -7.26 -13.71 16.22
N ASP A 285 -8.53 -13.77 16.64
CA ASP A 285 -9.32 -15.00 16.73
C ASP A 285 -9.71 -15.62 15.36
N GLY A 286 -9.50 -14.92 14.25
CA GLY A 286 -9.85 -15.36 12.89
C GLY A 286 -11.35 -15.28 12.55
N LEU A 287 -12.19 -14.75 13.44
CA LEU A 287 -13.66 -14.72 13.26
C LEU A 287 -14.17 -13.56 12.40
N ARG A 288 -13.35 -12.53 12.18
CA ARG A 288 -13.67 -11.34 11.37
C ARG A 288 -12.57 -11.00 10.38
N ALA A 289 -12.99 -10.56 9.19
CA ALA A 289 -12.17 -9.77 8.29
C ALA A 289 -12.80 -8.38 8.12
N TYR A 290 -11.95 -7.35 8.14
CA TYR A 290 -12.29 -5.96 7.91
C TYR A 290 -11.76 -5.59 6.52
N LEU A 291 -12.66 -5.36 5.57
CA LEU A 291 -12.31 -5.17 4.16
C LEU A 291 -12.21 -3.68 3.87
N ALA A 292 -11.04 -3.23 3.44
CA ALA A 292 -10.86 -1.91 2.85
C ALA A 292 -11.24 -1.98 1.38
N MET A 293 -12.26 -1.21 0.98
CA MET A 293 -12.76 -1.18 -0.38
C MET A 293 -12.30 0.12 -1.04
N GLU A 294 -11.78 0.05 -2.27
CA GLU A 294 -11.13 1.22 -2.89
C GLU A 294 -12.10 2.42 -3.05
N ALA A 295 -13.39 2.19 -3.29
CA ALA A 295 -14.42 3.24 -3.39
C ALA A 295 -14.78 3.98 -2.07
N GLY A 296 -13.91 4.00 -1.06
CA GLY A 296 -14.03 4.87 0.12
C GLY A 296 -15.01 4.38 1.18
N GLN A 297 -14.86 3.11 1.59
CA GLN A 297 -15.81 2.43 2.45
C GLN A 297 -15.16 1.19 3.12
N MET A 298 -15.75 0.72 4.22
CA MET A 298 -15.30 -0.49 4.93
C MET A 298 -16.46 -1.49 5.08
N LEU A 299 -16.17 -2.80 4.97
CA LEU A 299 -17.14 -3.87 5.28
C LEU A 299 -16.59 -4.81 6.35
N VAL A 300 -17.45 -5.29 7.26
CA VAL A 300 -17.15 -6.41 8.15
C VAL A 300 -17.65 -7.71 7.54
N LEU A 301 -16.76 -8.70 7.43
CA LEU A 301 -17.01 -10.05 6.92
C LEU A 301 -16.84 -11.08 8.05
N SER A 302 -17.78 -12.02 8.18
CA SER A 302 -17.60 -13.20 9.01
C SER A 302 -16.67 -14.20 8.33
N THR A 303 -15.58 -14.54 8.99
CA THR A 303 -14.64 -15.59 8.57
C THR A 303 -14.73 -16.83 9.48
N SER A 304 -15.81 -16.94 10.24
CA SER A 304 -16.02 -18.00 11.26
C SER A 304 -15.90 -19.42 10.71
N ASP A 305 -16.28 -19.68 9.46
CA ASP A 305 -16.21 -21.02 8.88
C ASP A 305 -14.81 -21.32 8.32
N VAL A 306 -14.10 -20.30 7.84
CA VAL A 306 -12.65 -20.37 7.52
C VAL A 306 -11.85 -20.67 8.78
N GLN A 307 -12.16 -20.00 9.89
CA GLN A 307 -11.54 -20.23 11.19
C GLN A 307 -11.70 -21.69 11.65
N LYS A 308 -12.86 -22.30 11.46
CA LYS A 308 -13.12 -23.72 11.83
C LYS A 308 -12.55 -24.74 10.85
N ALA A 309 -12.40 -24.38 9.56
CA ALA A 309 -12.03 -25.30 8.49
C ALA A 309 -10.53 -25.62 8.48
N THR A 310 -10.12 -26.59 9.31
CA THR A 310 -8.73 -27.10 9.37
C THR A 310 -8.37 -27.96 8.15
N THR A 311 -9.35 -28.64 7.54
CA THR A 311 -9.21 -29.33 6.25
C THR A 311 -10.53 -29.25 5.47
N PRO A 312 -10.82 -28.15 4.73
CA PRO A 312 -12.01 -28.07 3.90
C PRO A 312 -11.97 -29.13 2.78
N ASP A 313 -13.11 -29.74 2.48
CA ASP A 313 -13.31 -30.67 1.36
C ASP A 313 -13.65 -29.95 0.04
N HIS A 314 -14.06 -28.68 0.13
CA HIS A 314 -14.35 -27.78 -0.97
C HIS A 314 -13.98 -26.33 -0.59
N VAL A 315 -13.74 -25.46 -1.58
CA VAL A 315 -13.50 -24.03 -1.32
C VAL A 315 -14.77 -23.38 -0.76
N ILE A 316 -14.66 -22.77 0.42
CA ILE A 316 -15.77 -22.12 1.12
C ILE A 316 -16.16 -20.82 0.41
N SER A 317 -17.44 -20.65 0.10
CA SER A 317 -17.94 -19.38 -0.44
C SER A 317 -18.21 -18.37 0.68
N LEU A 318 -17.53 -17.23 0.63
CA LEU A 318 -17.71 -16.10 1.56
C LEU A 318 -18.79 -15.11 1.07
N ASN A 319 -19.43 -15.38 -0.06
CA ASN A 319 -20.35 -14.46 -0.75
C ASN A 319 -21.58 -14.08 0.10
N THR A 320 -21.98 -14.93 1.04
CA THR A 320 -23.07 -14.67 2.01
C THR A 320 -22.58 -14.34 3.42
N GLY A 321 -21.27 -14.15 3.61
CA GLY A 321 -20.64 -13.98 4.93
C GLY A 321 -20.58 -12.54 5.45
N LEU A 322 -21.01 -11.54 4.67
CA LEU A 322 -20.97 -10.14 5.12
C LEU A 322 -21.88 -9.92 6.33
N ILE A 323 -21.34 -9.22 7.32
CA ILE A 323 -22.07 -8.75 8.50
C ILE A 323 -22.58 -7.32 8.23
N THR A 324 -21.69 -6.46 7.72
CA THR A 324 -22.09 -5.13 7.22
C THR A 324 -22.74 -5.29 5.85
N SER A 325 -24.03 -4.96 5.75
CA SER A 325 -24.68 -4.87 4.44
C SER A 325 -24.14 -3.63 3.69
N PRO A 326 -24.04 -3.61 2.34
CA PRO A 326 -23.55 -2.43 1.66
C PRO A 326 -24.34 -1.15 2.00
N PRO A 327 -25.70 -1.11 2.05
CA PRO A 327 -26.44 0.05 2.53
C PRO A 327 -26.10 0.56 3.95
N ASP A 328 -25.53 -0.28 4.82
CA ASP A 328 -25.23 0.05 6.22
C ASP A 328 -23.75 0.40 6.46
N ARG A 329 -22.92 0.36 5.41
CA ARG A 329 -21.48 0.62 5.49
C ARG A 329 -21.15 2.09 5.79
N PRO A 330 -19.99 2.39 6.38
CA PRO A 330 -19.50 3.75 6.48
C PRO A 330 -18.95 4.18 5.11
N VAL A 331 -19.25 5.40 4.70
CA VAL A 331 -18.80 5.99 3.43
C VAL A 331 -18.17 7.35 3.65
N TRP A 332 -17.15 7.69 2.86
CA TRP A 332 -16.45 8.97 2.89
C TRP A 332 -16.03 9.41 1.48
N GLY A 333 -15.62 10.67 1.31
CA GLY A 333 -15.36 11.27 -0.01
C GLY A 333 -16.58 11.43 -0.93
N GLN A 334 -17.76 10.98 -0.50
CA GLN A 334 -19.01 11.08 -1.25
C GLN A 334 -19.73 12.39 -0.89
N THR A 335 -20.09 13.19 -1.90
CA THR A 335 -20.82 14.46 -1.73
C THR A 335 -22.01 14.52 -2.69
N PRO A 336 -23.28 14.43 -2.22
CA PRO A 336 -23.65 14.13 -0.83
C PRO A 336 -23.19 12.73 -0.41
N ALA A 337 -22.97 12.54 0.89
CA ALA A 337 -22.83 11.20 1.45
C ALA A 337 -24.21 10.53 1.42
N ASP A 338 -24.37 9.51 0.58
CA ASP A 338 -25.55 8.66 0.54
C ASP A 338 -25.07 7.21 0.46
N ALA A 339 -25.40 6.42 1.47
CA ALA A 339 -25.02 5.01 1.52
C ALA A 339 -25.67 4.19 0.37
N ASN A 340 -26.68 4.72 -0.30
CA ASN A 340 -27.28 4.15 -1.50
C ASN A 340 -26.74 4.78 -2.81
N ALA A 341 -25.90 5.82 -2.72
CA ALA A 341 -25.38 6.53 -3.87
C ALA A 341 -24.15 5.86 -4.48
N VAL A 342 -24.32 5.64 -5.76
CA VAL A 342 -23.38 5.94 -6.84
C VAL A 342 -22.65 7.30 -6.61
N PRO A 343 -21.31 7.34 -6.41
CA PRO A 343 -20.51 8.56 -6.60
C PRO A 343 -20.47 9.06 -8.06
N ASP A 344 -21.61 9.53 -8.57
CA ASP A 344 -21.69 10.24 -9.85
C ASP A 344 -20.96 11.59 -9.75
N ASN A 345 -19.99 11.82 -10.64
CA ASN A 345 -19.13 13.02 -10.72
C ASN A 345 -18.11 13.20 -9.59
N CYS A 346 -17.51 12.11 -9.14
CA CYS A 346 -16.30 12.16 -8.35
C CYS A 346 -15.12 12.77 -9.14
N LYS A 347 -14.87 14.07 -8.97
CA LYS A 347 -13.73 14.80 -9.54
C LYS A 347 -12.88 15.32 -8.39
N LYS A 348 -11.62 14.85 -8.27
CA LYS A 348 -10.64 15.21 -7.22
C LYS A 348 -10.98 14.87 -5.77
N ALA A 349 -12.24 14.64 -5.43
CA ALA A 349 -12.67 14.30 -4.06
C ALA A 349 -12.82 12.78 -3.82
N CYS A 350 -12.19 11.93 -4.64
CA CYS A 350 -12.42 10.50 -4.59
C CYS A 350 -11.67 9.83 -3.44
N ALA A 351 -12.44 9.31 -2.49
CA ALA A 351 -11.92 8.39 -1.52
C ALA A 351 -11.34 7.16 -2.22
N ASN A 352 -10.11 6.79 -1.84
CA ASN A 352 -9.36 5.66 -2.34
C ASN A 352 -8.98 4.76 -1.14
N GLY A 353 -9.94 3.97 -0.65
CA GLY A 353 -9.80 3.22 0.61
C GLY A 353 -8.76 2.10 0.52
N HIS A 354 -7.68 2.22 1.30
CA HIS A 354 -6.48 1.41 1.19
C HIS A 354 -6.39 0.25 2.20
N SER A 355 -6.21 0.55 3.49
CA SER A 355 -6.09 -0.45 4.58
C SER A 355 -7.26 -0.38 5.56
N ALA A 356 -7.52 -1.49 6.27
CA ALA A 356 -8.44 -1.56 7.40
C ALA A 356 -7.84 -2.47 8.48
N VAL A 357 -7.47 -1.90 9.64
CA VAL A 357 -6.80 -2.63 10.72
C VAL A 357 -7.56 -2.44 12.03
N LYS A 358 -7.94 -3.55 12.67
CA LYS A 358 -8.63 -3.55 13.96
C LYS A 358 -7.73 -2.92 15.04
N VAL A 359 -8.30 -2.08 15.89
CA VAL A 359 -7.62 -1.59 17.09
C VAL A 359 -7.68 -2.68 18.17
N PRO A 360 -6.54 -3.16 18.69
CA PRO A 360 -6.56 -4.28 19.64
C PRO A 360 -7.35 -3.97 20.93
N SER A 361 -8.12 -4.95 21.41
CA SER A 361 -9.01 -4.85 22.59
C SER A 361 -10.09 -3.76 22.54
N ARG A 362 -10.36 -3.14 21.37
CA ARG A 362 -11.38 -2.09 21.21
C ARG A 362 -12.33 -2.42 20.05
N PRO A 363 -13.61 -2.03 20.12
CA PRO A 363 -14.56 -2.20 19.01
C PRO A 363 -14.33 -1.10 17.95
N LEU A 364 -13.10 -0.98 17.46
CA LEU A 364 -12.68 0.05 16.52
C LEU A 364 -11.87 -0.55 15.38
N VAL A 365 -11.99 0.01 14.19
CA VAL A 365 -11.13 -0.26 13.03
C VAL A 365 -10.56 1.06 12.53
N LEU A 366 -9.25 1.12 12.32
CA LEU A 366 -8.61 2.23 11.63
C LEU A 366 -8.53 1.93 10.15
N THR A 367 -9.02 2.85 9.32
CA THR A 367 -8.94 2.79 7.86
C THR A 367 -8.07 3.91 7.29
N THR A 368 -7.48 3.70 6.12
CA THR A 368 -6.60 4.65 5.44
C THR A 368 -7.07 4.89 4.00
N ASP A 369 -6.73 6.03 3.39
CA ASP A 369 -6.93 6.32 1.97
C ASP A 369 -5.59 6.52 1.23
N GLU A 370 -5.37 5.85 0.08
CA GLU A 370 -4.19 6.03 -0.78
C GLU A 370 -4.53 6.83 -2.05
N VAL A 371 -4.48 8.17 -1.99
CA VAL A 371 -4.66 9.04 -3.16
C VAL A 371 -3.30 9.44 -3.76
N TYR A 372 -3.05 9.12 -5.03
CA TYR A 372 -1.86 9.53 -5.79
C TYR A 372 -2.02 10.93 -6.41
N GLY A 373 -0.97 11.44 -7.07
CA GLY A 373 -1.08 12.62 -7.92
C GLY A 373 -1.74 12.33 -9.28
N THR A 374 -2.13 13.39 -9.98
CA THR A 374 -2.79 13.39 -11.31
C THR A 374 -2.00 12.70 -12.43
N TYR A 375 -0.74 12.29 -12.21
CA TYR A 375 -0.01 11.42 -13.12
C TYR A 375 -0.62 10.02 -13.25
N THR A 376 -1.26 9.50 -12.19
CA THR A 376 -1.86 8.15 -12.21
C THR A 376 -3.27 8.16 -12.77
N ASP A 377 -4.09 9.12 -12.37
CA ASP A 377 -5.41 9.42 -12.95
C ASP A 377 -5.70 10.94 -12.84
N PRO A 378 -6.18 11.62 -13.91
CA PRO A 378 -6.51 13.04 -13.87
C PRO A 378 -7.56 13.47 -12.81
N LYS A 379 -8.28 12.52 -12.21
CA LYS A 379 -9.23 12.75 -11.11
C LYS A 379 -8.62 12.65 -9.72
N PHE A 380 -7.35 12.31 -9.57
CA PHE A 380 -6.65 12.31 -8.28
C PHE A 380 -5.97 13.69 -8.03
N GLY A 381 -5.03 13.76 -7.08
CA GLY A 381 -4.48 15.01 -6.53
C GLY A 381 -5.18 15.46 -5.25
N CYS A 382 -5.01 16.73 -4.89
CA CYS A 382 -5.58 17.34 -3.69
C CYS A 382 -7.12 17.52 -3.78
N PRO A 383 -7.89 17.25 -2.70
CA PRO A 383 -7.45 16.83 -1.38
C PRO A 383 -6.97 15.37 -1.32
N TRP A 384 -5.87 15.16 -0.60
CA TRP A 384 -5.21 13.86 -0.44
C TRP A 384 -5.97 12.92 0.51
N GLY A 385 -5.48 11.68 0.69
CA GLY A 385 -6.11 10.67 1.53
C GLY A 385 -5.64 10.71 3.00
N TRP A 386 -6.57 10.54 3.94
CA TRP A 386 -6.27 10.55 5.38
C TRP A 386 -6.91 9.37 6.13
N GLU A 387 -6.64 9.23 7.43
CA GLU A 387 -7.11 8.09 8.22
C GLU A 387 -8.50 8.32 8.83
N ARG A 388 -9.21 7.23 9.16
CA ARG A 388 -10.48 7.29 9.90
C ARG A 388 -10.58 6.17 10.90
N LEU A 389 -11.09 6.51 12.07
CA LEU A 389 -11.39 5.57 13.14
C LEU A 389 -12.89 5.26 13.13
N ILE A 390 -13.22 3.99 12.90
CA ILE A 390 -14.58 3.48 12.70
C ILE A 390 -15.00 2.66 13.92
N ASP A 391 -16.12 3.02 14.54
CA ASP A 391 -16.79 2.21 15.57
C ASP A 391 -17.48 1.01 14.94
N ILE A 392 -17.15 -0.17 15.45
CA ILE A 392 -17.71 -1.48 15.07
C ILE A 392 -18.41 -2.17 16.25
N SER A 393 -18.81 -1.42 17.29
CA SER A 393 -19.62 -1.93 18.41
C SER A 393 -20.94 -2.56 17.93
N ASP A 394 -21.44 -2.09 16.79
CA ASP A 394 -22.42 -2.75 15.94
C ASP A 394 -21.78 -3.04 14.58
N GLU A 395 -21.34 -4.28 14.37
CA GLU A 395 -20.68 -4.73 13.13
C GLU A 395 -21.60 -4.68 11.89
N GLY A 396 -22.92 -4.65 12.11
CA GLY A 396 -23.91 -4.51 11.04
C GLY A 396 -24.04 -3.07 10.55
N HIS A 397 -23.91 -2.09 11.47
CA HIS A 397 -24.06 -0.65 11.21
C HIS A 397 -22.85 0.18 11.70
N PRO A 398 -21.61 -0.11 11.23
CA PRO A 398 -20.39 0.55 11.66
C PRO A 398 -20.31 2.02 11.21
N LYS A 399 -19.70 2.88 12.03
CA LYS A 399 -19.76 4.36 11.87
C LYS A 399 -18.41 5.02 12.04
N ILE A 400 -18.11 6.01 11.21
CA ILE A 400 -16.93 6.87 11.40
C ILE A 400 -17.12 7.65 12.70
N LEU A 401 -16.21 7.45 13.66
CA LEU A 401 -16.22 8.09 14.97
C LEU A 401 -15.37 9.36 14.96
N SER A 402 -14.20 9.31 14.35
CA SER A 402 -13.29 10.45 14.17
C SER A 402 -12.34 10.24 12.99
N GLN A 403 -11.60 11.29 12.63
CA GLN A 403 -10.66 11.31 11.51
C GLN A 403 -9.48 12.21 11.88
N PHE A 404 -8.27 11.81 11.51
CA PHE A 404 -7.05 12.58 11.64
C PHE A 404 -6.47 12.87 10.25
N ALA A 405 -6.00 14.10 10.05
CA ALA A 405 -5.46 14.60 8.79
C ALA A 405 -4.20 15.46 9.04
N VAL A 406 -3.31 15.52 8.05
CA VAL A 406 -2.20 16.48 8.00
C VAL A 406 -2.66 17.79 7.35
N ALA A 407 -1.84 18.85 7.46
CA ALA A 407 -2.23 20.17 6.95
C ALA A 407 -2.42 20.22 5.43
N GLN A 408 -1.77 19.30 4.70
CA GLN A 408 -1.84 19.17 3.26
C GLN A 408 -3.17 18.59 2.76
N ASP A 409 -3.89 17.84 3.59
CA ASP A 409 -5.19 17.26 3.21
C ASP A 409 -6.33 18.29 3.26
N ALA A 410 -6.10 19.41 3.94
CA ALA A 410 -7.08 20.48 4.06
C ALA A 410 -7.36 21.11 2.69
N GLN A 411 -8.63 21.37 2.39
CA GLN A 411 -9.06 22.00 1.14
C GLN A 411 -8.38 23.37 0.87
N THR A 412 -7.87 24.05 1.90
CA THR A 412 -7.10 25.30 1.81
C THR A 412 -5.65 25.11 1.35
N PHE A 413 -5.10 23.89 1.37
CA PHE A 413 -3.83 23.56 0.75
C PHE A 413 -3.97 23.43 -0.76
N CYS A 414 -5.09 22.87 -1.25
CA CYS A 414 -5.30 22.62 -2.67
C CYS A 414 -5.31 23.91 -3.50
N GLY A 415 -4.48 23.95 -4.55
CA GLY A 415 -4.25 25.14 -5.37
C GLY A 415 -3.53 26.29 -4.66
N SER A 416 -2.95 26.06 -3.48
CA SER A 416 -2.02 26.99 -2.84
C SER A 416 -0.68 27.01 -3.56
N ALA A 417 0.21 27.96 -3.24
CA ALA A 417 1.56 28.00 -3.80
C ALA A 417 2.45 26.79 -3.42
N SER A 418 2.03 25.97 -2.44
CA SER A 418 2.70 24.71 -2.07
C SER A 418 2.12 23.49 -2.79
N ASP A 419 0.98 23.66 -3.46
CA ASP A 419 0.26 22.67 -4.24
C ASP A 419 0.37 23.03 -5.74
N ASP A 420 1.62 23.11 -6.21
CA ASP A 420 1.90 23.41 -7.62
C ASP A 420 1.61 22.22 -8.53
N ALA A 421 1.68 22.44 -9.85
CA ALA A 421 1.39 21.40 -10.85
C ALA A 421 2.32 20.17 -10.76
N SER A 422 3.50 20.28 -10.15
CA SER A 422 4.42 19.15 -9.94
C SER A 422 4.11 18.41 -8.65
N THR A 423 3.67 19.08 -7.59
CA THR A 423 3.05 18.45 -6.41
C THR A 423 1.81 17.66 -6.83
N GLU A 424 0.90 18.32 -7.54
CA GLU A 424 -0.37 17.74 -8.01
C GLU A 424 -0.20 16.54 -8.96
N GLN A 425 0.95 16.39 -9.63
CA GLN A 425 1.21 15.25 -10.52
C GLN A 425 1.99 14.12 -9.86
N TYR A 426 3.05 14.46 -9.11
CA TYR A 426 4.15 13.54 -8.78
C TYR A 426 4.46 13.46 -7.28
N THR A 427 3.48 13.79 -6.45
CA THR A 427 3.56 13.74 -4.99
C THR A 427 2.24 13.13 -4.48
N SER A 428 2.28 12.62 -3.26
CA SER A 428 1.10 12.20 -2.53
C SER A 428 1.31 12.56 -1.07
N TYR A 429 0.41 13.38 -0.52
CA TYR A 429 0.30 13.54 0.93
C TYR A 429 -0.78 12.61 1.49
N SER A 430 -0.88 11.39 0.96
CA SER A 430 -1.85 10.41 1.46
C SER A 430 -1.24 9.49 2.52
N VAL A 431 -2.09 9.08 3.47
CA VAL A 431 -1.82 7.94 4.34
C VAL A 431 -1.69 6.67 3.49
N HIS A 432 -0.98 5.66 3.99
CA HIS A 432 -0.85 4.36 3.30
C HIS A 432 -1.12 3.21 4.28
N ASN A 433 -0.09 2.73 4.98
CA ASN A 433 -0.19 1.55 5.82
C ASN A 433 -0.12 1.87 7.33
N PRO A 434 -1.11 1.40 8.14
CA PRO A 434 -1.12 1.59 9.58
C PRO A 434 -0.60 0.37 10.35
N THR A 435 -0.12 0.58 11.58
CA THR A 435 0.03 -0.44 12.61
C THR A 435 -0.43 0.14 13.94
N VAL A 436 -1.31 -0.58 14.63
CA VAL A 436 -2.21 0.01 15.62
C VAL A 436 -2.11 -0.72 16.96
N LEU A 437 -1.93 0.06 18.03
CA LEU A 437 -1.96 -0.34 19.43
C LEU A 437 -3.26 0.19 20.06
N PRO A 438 -3.67 -0.27 21.26
CA PRO A 438 -4.92 0.20 21.90
C PRO A 438 -5.05 1.73 22.02
N ASN A 439 -3.95 2.47 22.23
CA ASN A 439 -3.93 3.93 22.41
C ASN A 439 -3.22 4.70 21.29
N LEU A 440 -2.56 4.03 20.33
CA LEU A 440 -1.72 4.68 19.33
C LEU A 440 -1.91 4.06 17.95
N ALA A 441 -2.01 4.90 16.92
CA ALA A 441 -1.86 4.50 15.53
C ALA A 441 -0.53 5.03 14.98
N ILE A 442 0.26 4.15 14.36
CA ILE A 442 1.51 4.49 13.68
C ILE A 442 1.26 4.26 12.19
N MET A 443 1.44 5.29 11.37
CA MET A 443 1.05 5.27 9.97
C MET A 443 2.17 5.78 9.08
N THR A 444 2.36 5.11 7.94
CA THR A 444 3.08 5.69 6.81
C THR A 444 2.15 6.60 6.02
N TRP A 445 2.70 7.72 5.54
CA TRP A 445 1.95 8.83 4.97
C TRP A 445 2.74 9.50 3.85
N HIS A 446 3.22 8.70 2.90
CA HIS A 446 3.95 9.13 1.70
C HIS A 446 4.86 10.36 1.96
N SER A 447 4.49 11.54 1.45
CA SER A 447 5.27 12.78 1.57
C SER A 447 5.15 13.52 2.91
N ALA A 448 4.18 13.17 3.76
CA ALA A 448 4.15 13.59 5.16
C ALA A 448 5.02 12.68 6.07
N GLY A 449 5.60 11.59 5.56
CA GLY A 449 6.50 10.72 6.32
C GLY A 449 5.78 9.71 7.20
N VAL A 450 6.23 9.51 8.44
CA VAL A 450 5.55 8.73 9.49
C VAL A 450 4.72 9.69 10.35
N GLN A 451 3.47 9.32 10.60
CA GLN A 451 2.57 9.98 11.54
C GLN A 451 2.25 9.05 12.70
N ILE A 452 2.29 9.56 13.93
CA ILE A 452 1.88 8.83 15.13
C ILE A 452 0.73 9.61 15.77
N VAL A 453 -0.40 8.95 15.93
CA VAL A 453 -1.66 9.55 16.41
C VAL A 453 -2.06 8.88 17.72
N ASP A 454 -2.36 9.70 18.74
CA ASP A 454 -2.97 9.27 19.98
C ASP A 454 -4.46 9.09 19.76
N ILE A 455 -4.91 7.84 19.89
CA ILE A 455 -6.29 7.40 19.71
C ILE A 455 -6.95 6.98 21.03
N SER A 456 -6.32 7.28 22.18
CA SER A 456 -6.86 6.92 23.51
C SER A 456 -8.27 7.47 23.71
N ASP A 457 -8.49 8.76 23.42
CA ASP A 457 -9.83 9.29 23.11
C ASP A 457 -10.13 9.08 21.62
N ALA A 458 -10.94 8.06 21.31
CA ALA A 458 -11.27 7.71 19.94
C ALA A 458 -12.26 8.69 19.27
N ALA A 459 -12.93 9.56 20.04
CA ALA A 459 -13.75 10.64 19.48
C ALA A 459 -12.92 11.88 19.13
N HIS A 460 -11.75 12.05 19.76
CA HIS A 460 -10.88 13.23 19.60
C HIS A 460 -9.42 12.82 19.43
N GLN A 461 -9.11 12.18 18.29
CA GLN A 461 -7.74 11.83 17.93
C GLN A 461 -6.82 13.07 17.88
N VAL A 462 -5.59 12.93 18.38
CA VAL A 462 -4.60 14.03 18.39
C VAL A 462 -3.22 13.54 17.94
N ARG A 463 -2.42 14.46 17.39
CA ARG A 463 -1.05 14.18 16.96
C ARG A 463 -0.18 13.78 18.16
N GLY A 464 0.28 12.53 18.20
CA GLY A 464 1.26 12.03 19.17
C GLY A 464 2.70 12.35 18.75
N GLY A 465 3.02 12.23 17.47
CA GLY A 465 4.34 12.55 16.91
C GLY A 465 4.41 12.46 15.38
N SER A 466 5.56 12.78 14.81
CA SER A 466 5.81 12.70 13.36
C SER A 466 7.30 12.62 13.04
N PHE A 467 7.64 11.95 11.94
CA PHE A 467 9.01 11.90 11.41
C PHE A 467 8.98 11.97 9.88
N SER A 468 9.76 12.89 9.31
CA SER A 468 10.04 12.92 7.87
C SER A 468 11.56 13.04 7.68
N PRO A 469 12.20 12.13 6.92
CA PRO A 469 13.64 12.15 6.74
C PRO A 469 14.07 13.31 5.83
N THR A 470 15.31 13.76 5.98
CA THR A 470 15.95 14.54 4.92
C THR A 470 16.17 13.63 3.72
N PRO A 471 15.65 13.96 2.51
CA PRO A 471 15.80 13.10 1.34
C PRO A 471 17.27 12.87 0.96
N LEU A 472 17.56 11.70 0.40
CA LEU A 472 18.87 11.43 -0.21
C LEU A 472 19.13 12.41 -1.37
N GLU A 473 20.38 12.85 -1.55
CA GLU A 473 20.78 13.75 -2.66
C GLU A 473 20.31 13.22 -4.02
N ARG A 474 20.45 11.90 -4.23
CA ARG A 474 20.04 11.19 -5.43
C ARG A 474 19.77 9.71 -5.14
N VAL A 475 18.94 9.10 -5.97
CA VAL A 475 18.76 7.64 -6.07
C VAL A 475 18.96 7.20 -7.52
N ALA A 476 19.13 5.90 -7.76
CA ALA A 476 19.24 5.36 -9.11
C ALA A 476 17.92 5.42 -9.90
N THR A 477 16.78 5.25 -9.21
CA THR A 477 15.45 5.32 -9.82
C THR A 477 14.47 6.02 -8.88
N GLU A 478 13.92 7.15 -9.32
CA GLU A 478 12.77 7.78 -8.64
C GLU A 478 11.47 7.00 -8.91
N ASP A 479 10.52 7.06 -7.99
CA ASP A 479 9.17 6.56 -8.25
C ASP A 479 8.42 7.52 -9.20
N PRO A 480 7.93 7.04 -10.36
CA PRO A 480 7.27 7.88 -11.34
C PRO A 480 6.08 8.68 -10.81
N ALA A 481 5.37 8.15 -9.81
CA ALA A 481 4.13 8.74 -9.31
C ALA A 481 4.31 9.45 -7.95
N LEU A 482 5.28 9.03 -7.14
CA LEU A 482 5.45 9.51 -5.76
C LEU A 482 6.66 10.43 -5.52
N THR A 483 7.75 10.32 -6.29
CA THR A 483 9.01 11.05 -5.97
C THR A 483 9.67 11.76 -7.15
N ARG A 484 9.01 11.83 -8.32
CA ARG A 484 9.41 12.78 -9.38
C ARG A 484 9.16 14.24 -8.95
N GLY A 485 8.19 14.51 -8.08
CA GLY A 485 7.78 15.86 -7.67
C GLY A 485 8.76 16.60 -6.75
N PRO A 486 8.36 17.76 -6.21
CA PRO A 486 9.19 18.55 -5.29
C PRO A 486 9.34 17.86 -3.93
N SER A 487 8.36 17.04 -3.53
CA SER A 487 8.53 16.11 -2.42
C SER A 487 9.36 14.91 -2.85
N LYS A 488 10.37 14.58 -2.05
CA LYS A 488 11.25 13.42 -2.23
C LYS A 488 11.14 12.43 -1.05
N VAL A 489 10.02 12.46 -0.31
CA VAL A 489 9.70 11.49 0.75
C VAL A 489 8.49 10.68 0.32
N ALA A 490 8.58 9.36 0.45
CA ALA A 490 7.52 8.41 0.08
C ALA A 490 7.52 7.24 1.07
N MET A 491 7.18 7.55 2.33
CA MET A 491 7.06 6.55 3.39
C MET A 491 5.86 5.63 3.10
N TRP A 492 6.08 4.31 3.00
CA TRP A 492 5.11 3.42 2.32
C TRP A 492 4.81 2.10 3.04
N SER A 493 5.80 1.41 3.61
CA SER A 493 5.55 0.08 4.18
C SER A 493 4.57 0.11 5.36
N TYR A 494 4.03 -1.06 5.74
CA TYR A 494 3.56 -1.23 7.12
C TYR A 494 4.70 -0.90 8.10
N PRO A 495 4.48 -0.08 9.16
CA PRO A 495 5.43 0.10 10.24
C PRO A 495 5.50 -1.17 11.09
N ILE A 496 6.65 -1.84 11.16
CA ILE A 496 6.82 -3.01 12.02
C ILE A 496 7.42 -2.56 13.36
N ILE A 497 6.73 -2.83 14.46
CA ILE A 497 7.24 -2.58 15.81
C ILE A 497 8.00 -3.84 16.26
N LYS A 498 9.26 -3.69 16.64
CA LYS A 498 10.06 -4.77 17.21
C LYS A 498 10.96 -4.25 18.33
N ASP A 499 10.87 -4.88 19.51
CA ASP A 499 11.57 -4.47 20.74
C ASP A 499 11.45 -2.95 21.04
N GLY A 500 10.23 -2.41 20.87
CA GLY A 500 9.92 -0.99 21.05
C GLY A 500 10.53 -0.02 20.04
N LEU A 501 11.09 -0.51 18.93
CA LEU A 501 11.53 0.29 17.79
C LEU A 501 10.59 0.10 16.60
N ILE A 502 10.38 1.15 15.82
CA ILE A 502 9.55 1.16 14.62
C ILE A 502 10.46 1.03 13.40
N TYR A 503 10.26 0.00 12.59
CA TYR A 503 10.98 -0.26 11.34
C TYR A 503 10.05 0.10 10.17
N VAL A 504 10.54 0.92 9.25
CA VAL A 504 9.71 1.44 8.16
C VAL A 504 10.56 1.71 6.91
N VAL A 505 9.96 1.52 5.74
CA VAL A 505 10.62 1.77 4.45
C VAL A 505 9.98 2.96 3.74
N ASP A 506 10.85 3.88 3.30
CA ASP A 506 10.57 4.89 2.29
C ASP A 506 10.96 4.34 0.91
N VAL A 507 10.05 4.41 -0.06
CA VAL A 507 10.25 3.91 -1.43
C VAL A 507 11.57 4.42 -2.00
N ARG A 508 11.87 5.69 -1.80
CA ARG A 508 13.08 6.33 -2.31
C ARG A 508 14.25 6.21 -1.33
N ASN A 509 14.04 6.61 -0.08
CA ASN A 509 15.15 6.93 0.83
C ASN A 509 15.62 5.75 1.69
N GLY A 510 14.99 4.57 1.60
CA GLY A 510 15.47 3.33 2.20
C GLY A 510 14.82 2.95 3.54
N LEU A 511 15.56 2.20 4.36
CA LEU A 511 15.12 1.71 5.67
C LEU A 511 15.38 2.75 6.77
N TYR A 512 14.37 2.99 7.60
CA TYR A 512 14.46 3.79 8.82
C TYR A 512 14.08 2.97 10.04
N ILE A 513 14.80 3.17 11.14
CA ILE A 513 14.55 2.58 12.45
C ILE A 513 14.37 3.73 13.44
N LEU A 514 13.17 3.84 14.01
CA LEU A 514 12.72 4.99 14.79
C LEU A 514 12.35 4.58 16.22
N ARG A 515 12.44 5.54 17.15
CA ARG A 515 11.94 5.43 18.52
C ARG A 515 10.91 6.53 18.76
N TYR A 516 9.70 6.17 19.15
CA TYR A 516 8.71 7.14 19.63
C TYR A 516 9.00 7.51 21.10
N THR A 517 8.79 8.77 21.45
CA THR A 517 9.08 9.37 22.77
C THR A 517 7.96 10.29 23.26
N GLY A 518 6.77 10.21 22.66
CA GLY A 518 5.62 11.04 23.04
C GLY A 518 4.73 10.39 24.10
N LYS A 519 3.50 10.91 24.23
CA LYS A 519 2.47 10.32 25.11
C LYS A 519 2.18 8.88 24.65
N HIS A 520 2.07 7.94 25.60
CA HIS A 520 1.95 6.50 25.37
C HIS A 520 3.17 5.80 24.73
N ALA A 521 4.38 6.41 24.77
CA ALA A 521 5.59 5.73 24.28
C ALA A 521 5.91 4.42 25.01
N ASP A 522 5.50 4.29 26.27
CA ASP A 522 5.63 3.05 27.04
C ASP A 522 4.84 1.88 26.42
N ASP A 523 3.71 2.13 25.73
CA ASP A 523 2.92 1.11 25.04
C ASP A 523 3.77 0.35 24.01
N LEU A 524 4.66 1.05 23.30
CA LEU A 524 5.63 0.44 22.37
C LEU A 524 6.75 -0.28 23.13
N GLY A 525 7.19 0.23 24.28
CA GLY A 525 8.28 -0.35 25.07
C GLY A 525 8.05 -1.81 25.50
N TYR A 526 6.78 -2.22 25.63
CA TYR A 526 6.40 -3.60 25.93
C TYR A 526 6.21 -4.50 24.69
N ILE A 527 6.30 -3.97 23.46
CA ILE A 527 6.13 -4.75 22.23
C ILE A 527 7.43 -5.45 21.84
N LYS A 528 7.36 -6.77 21.69
CA LYS A 528 8.38 -7.61 21.08
C LYS A 528 8.25 -7.69 19.58
N PHE A 529 7.03 -7.87 19.08
CA PHE A 529 6.73 -7.81 17.65
C PHE A 529 5.27 -7.45 17.38
N LEU A 530 5.02 -6.48 16.50
CA LEU A 530 3.68 -6.15 16.00
C LEU A 530 3.78 -5.52 14.59
N GLU A 531 2.89 -5.92 13.69
CA GLU A 531 2.72 -5.34 12.35
C GLU A 531 1.22 -5.36 12.00
N GLY A 532 0.74 -4.40 11.20
CA GLY A 532 -0.70 -4.25 10.89
C GLY A 532 -1.26 -5.23 9.85
N ASN A 533 -0.44 -6.16 9.35
CA ASN A 533 -0.74 -7.06 8.24
C ASN A 533 -0.49 -8.56 8.58
N SER A 534 -0.40 -8.87 9.88
CA SER A 534 -0.51 -10.21 10.44
C SER A 534 -1.04 -10.17 11.87
N ASN A 535 -1.39 -11.32 12.47
CA ASN A 535 -1.62 -11.44 13.92
C ASN A 535 -0.40 -11.97 14.69
N LEU A 536 0.82 -11.72 14.20
CA LEU A 536 2.03 -12.26 14.82
C LEU A 536 2.43 -11.50 16.09
N GLY A 537 3.18 -12.20 16.95
CA GLY A 537 3.88 -11.60 18.09
C GLY A 537 2.95 -11.21 19.22
N ASP A 538 2.82 -9.90 19.45
CA ASP A 538 2.02 -9.32 20.52
C ASP A 538 0.55 -9.10 20.16
N ALA A 539 0.14 -9.30 18.89
CA ALA A 539 -1.23 -9.05 18.45
C ALA A 539 -2.28 -9.79 19.30
N ASP A 540 -2.18 -11.11 19.44
CA ASP A 540 -3.11 -11.93 20.25
C ASP A 540 -3.18 -11.48 21.72
N ARG A 541 -2.05 -11.03 22.28
CA ARG A 541 -1.94 -10.52 23.66
C ARG A 541 -2.61 -9.16 23.79
N LEU A 542 -2.43 -8.27 22.81
CA LEU A 542 -3.07 -6.96 22.78
C LEU A 542 -4.56 -7.04 22.49
N ASP A 543 -5.02 -8.09 21.80
CA ASP A 543 -6.43 -8.30 21.46
C ASP A 543 -7.20 -9.11 22.54
N GLY A 544 -6.53 -9.45 23.65
CA GLY A 544 -7.15 -10.11 24.81
C GLY A 544 -7.49 -11.59 24.61
N VAL A 545 -7.00 -12.22 23.53
CA VAL A 545 -7.23 -13.64 23.21
C VAL A 545 -6.57 -14.56 24.26
N TYR A 546 -5.56 -14.06 24.97
CA TYR A 546 -5.02 -14.67 26.18
C TYR A 546 -5.10 -13.72 27.38
N PRO A 547 -5.31 -14.22 28.61
CA PRO A 547 -4.96 -13.45 29.81
C PRO A 547 -3.46 -13.14 29.79
N PRO A 548 -3.02 -12.01 30.37
CA PRO A 548 -1.61 -11.64 30.39
C PRO A 548 -0.76 -12.75 31.05
N PRO A 549 0.49 -12.98 30.58
CA PRO A 549 1.39 -13.94 31.22
C PRO A 549 1.60 -13.57 32.69
N LYS A 550 1.56 -14.58 33.55
CA LYS A 550 1.80 -14.46 35.00
C LYS A 550 3.28 -14.29 35.33
#